data_AF-A0A918E8I2-F1
#
_entry.id   AF-A0A918E8I2-F1
#
_cell.length_a   1.000
_cell.length_b   1.000
_cell.length_c   1.000
_cell.angle_alpha   90.00
_cell.angle_beta   90.00
_cell.angle_gamma   90.00
#
_symmetry.space_group_name_H-M   'P 1'
#
loop_
_entity.id
_entity.type
_entity.pdbx_description
1 polymer ?
#
loop_
_entity_poly.entity_id
_entity_poly.type
_entity_poly.pdbx_seq_one_letter_code
_entity_poly.pdbx_strand_id
1 'polypeptide(L)' 'MREHFGDPYAESWARDYVLAPLGGRTVTQALADGESAKSVWRAVCQVEEVSPRLR' A
#
# COMPACT_ATOMS: atom_id res chain seq x y z
N MET A 1 -3.16 3.05 -5.95
CA MET A 1 -3.64 3.50 -4.62
C MET A 1 -4.82 4.46 -4.70
N ARG A 2 -4.66 5.71 -5.19
CA ARG A 2 -5.77 6.70 -5.25
C ARG A 2 -6.99 6.19 -6.00
N GLU A 3 -6.81 5.41 -7.06
CA GLU A 3 -7.94 4.85 -7.82
C GLU A 3 -8.71 3.74 -7.09
N HIS A 4 -8.10 3.07 -6.10
CA HIS A 4 -8.78 2.05 -5.29
C HIS A 4 -9.42 2.65 -4.03
N PHE A 5 -8.68 3.51 -3.33
CA PHE A 5 -9.09 4.07 -2.04
C PHE A 5 -9.79 5.43 -2.13
N GLY A 6 -9.70 6.12 -3.27
CA GLY A 6 -10.06 7.53 -3.38
C GLY A 6 -8.95 8.46 -2.87
N ASP A 7 -9.01 9.72 -3.28
CA ASP A 7 -7.89 10.65 -3.14
C ASP A 7 -7.50 10.98 -1.68
N PRO A 8 -8.42 11.48 -0.81
CA PRO A 8 -8.05 11.82 0.55
C PRO A 8 -7.79 10.59 1.43
N TYR A 9 -8.48 9.48 1.15
CA TYR A 9 -8.37 8.27 1.97
C TYR A 9 -7.10 7.48 1.67
N ALA A 10 -6.63 7.48 0.41
CA ALA A 10 -5.40 6.79 0.04
C ALA A 10 -4.17 7.25 0.85
N GLU A 11 -4.06 8.54 1.15
CA GLU A 11 -2.91 9.07 1.89
C GLU A 11 -2.93 8.69 3.38
N SER A 12 -4.09 8.76 4.04
CA SER A 12 -4.22 8.29 5.43
C SER A 12 -4.00 6.79 5.51
N TRP A 13 -4.62 6.01 4.62
CA TRP A 13 -4.42 4.56 4.61
C TRP A 13 -2.95 4.17 4.41
N ALA A 14 -2.25 4.81 3.46
CA ALA A 14 -0.82 4.56 3.23
C ALA A 14 0.06 4.86 4.44
N ARG A 15 -0.34 5.84 5.27
CA ARG A 15 0.39 6.25 6.47
C ARG A 15 0.08 5.38 7.67
N ASP A 16 -1.18 4.98 7.82
CA ASP A 16 -1.70 4.45 9.09
C ASP A 16 -1.86 2.91 9.07
N TYR A 17 -1.98 2.30 7.89
CA TYR A 17 -2.22 0.86 7.77
C TYR A 17 -0.91 0.06 7.76
N VAL A 18 -0.74 -0.81 8.76
CA VAL A 18 0.44 -1.67 8.90
C VAL A 18 0.27 -2.97 8.13
N LEU A 19 1.24 -3.25 7.25
CA LEU A 19 1.20 -4.38 6.33
C LEU A 19 2.17 -5.48 6.79
N ALA A 20 1.63 -6.64 7.17
CA ALA A 20 2.43 -7.82 7.51
C ALA A 20 3.42 -8.22 6.38
N PRO A 21 3.04 -8.19 5.08
CA PRO A 21 4.00 -8.49 4.00
C PRO A 21 5.16 -7.49 3.86
N LEU A 22 5.05 -6.29 4.46
CA LEU A 22 6.14 -5.31 4.51
C LEU A 22 6.98 -5.42 5.78
N GLY A 23 6.81 -6.49 6.56
CA GLY A 23 7.49 -6.69 7.83
C GLY A 23 6.90 -5.86 8.97
N GLY A 24 5.59 -5.61 8.93
CA GLY A 24 4.92 -4.81 9.97
C GLY A 24 5.16 -3.31 9.83
N ARG A 25 5.36 -2.84 8.59
CA ARG A 25 5.50 -1.42 8.24
C ARG A 25 4.30 -0.93 7.45
N THR A 26 4.10 0.39 7.47
CA THR A 26 3.12 1.06 6.62
C THR A 26 3.68 1.27 5.21
N VAL A 27 2.82 1.63 4.25
CA VAL A 27 3.28 1.95 2.88
C VAL A 27 4.29 3.09 2.91
N THR A 28 3.98 4.18 3.64
CA THR A 28 4.87 5.33 3.76
C THR A 28 6.22 4.95 4.37
N GLN A 29 6.23 4.12 5.42
CA GLN A 29 7.47 3.64 6.04
C GLN A 29 8.30 2.79 5.07
N ALA A 30 7.69 1.81 4.40
CA ALA A 30 8.41 0.95 3.48
C ALA A 30 9.03 1.73 2.31
N LEU A 31 8.30 2.70 1.75
CA LEU A 31 8.82 3.58 0.71
C LEU A 31 9.98 4.46 1.22
N ALA A 32 9.86 5.00 2.44
CA ALA A 32 10.93 5.79 3.05
C ALA A 32 12.21 4.98 3.31
N ASP A 33 12.05 3.69 3.64
CA ASP A 33 13.15 2.75 3.83
C ASP A 33 13.76 2.24 2.50
N GLY A 34 13.27 2.72 1.36
CA GLY A 34 13.80 2.39 0.03
C GLY A 34 13.17 1.17 -0.64
N GLU A 35 12.08 0.61 -0.09
CA GLU A 35 11.34 -0.47 -0.74
C GLU A 35 10.76 0.03 -2.07
N SER A 36 10.86 -0.78 -3.12
CA SER A 36 10.33 -0.38 -4.43
C SER A 36 8.81 -0.21 -4.39
N ALA A 37 8.30 0.83 -5.05
CA ALA A 37 6.86 1.06 -5.16
C ALA A 37 6.10 -0.16 -5.72
N LYS A 38 6.75 -0.95 -6.59
CA LYS A 38 6.18 -2.20 -7.12
C LYS A 38 6.05 -3.29 -6.04
N SER A 39 7.05 -3.46 -5.18
CA SER A 39 6.95 -4.39 -4.04
C SER A 39 5.87 -3.95 -3.06
N VAL A 40 5.82 -2.66 -2.74
CA VAL A 40 4.79 -2.09 -1.88
C VAL A 40 3.39 -2.30 -2.46
N TRP A 41 3.20 -2.05 -3.76
CA TRP A 41 1.91 -2.28 -4.41
C TRP A 41 1.48 -3.74 -4.40
N ARG A 42 2.42 -4.68 -4.59
CA ARG A 42 2.13 -6.12 -4.45
C ARG A 42 1.70 -6.48 -3.03
N ALA A 43 2.33 -5.91 -2.00
CA ALA A 43 1.93 -6.12 -0.61
C ALA A 43 0.50 -5.60 -0.36
N VAL A 44 0.15 -4.42 -0.88
CA VAL A 44 -1.22 -3.90 -0.82
C VAL A 44 -2.21 -4.86 -1.49
N CYS A 45 -1.91 -5.35 -2.70
CA CYS A 45 -2.77 -6.30 -3.41
C CYS A 45 -2.92 -7.68 -2.73
N GLN A 46 -2.04 -8.02 -1.77
CA GLN A 46 -2.13 -9.27 -1.01
C GLN A 46 -3.09 -9.17 0.18
N VAL A 47 -3.18 -7.98 0.81
CA VAL A 47 -4.03 -7.77 1.98
C VAL A 47 -5.39 -7.18 1.61
N GLU A 48 -5.46 -6.40 0.54
CA GLU A 48 -6.65 -5.72 0.10
C GLU A 48 -7.19 -6.38 -1.16
N GLU A 49 -8.51 -6.46 -1.27
CA GLU A 49 -9.17 -6.98 -2.46
C GLU A 49 -9.20 -5.92 -3.57
N VAL A 50 -8.00 -5.61 -4.08
CA VAL A 50 -7.83 -4.67 -5.17
C VAL A 50 -8.39 -5.29 -6.45
N SER A 51 -9.17 -4.51 -7.19
CA SER A 51 -9.73 -4.90 -8.50
C SER A 51 -8.62 -5.45 -9.42
N PRO A 52 -8.85 -6.56 -10.16
CA PRO A 52 -7.85 -7.16 -11.04
C PRO A 52 -7.27 -6.20 -12.09
N ARG A 53 -8.03 -5.16 -12.47
CA ARG A 53 -7.57 -4.13 -13.44
C ARG A 53 -6.48 -3.21 -12.88
N LEU A 54 -6.35 -3.13 -11.55
CA LEU A 54 -5.43 -2.23 -10.87
C LEU A 54 -4.21 -2.95 -10.28
N ARG A 55 -4.17 -4.29 -10.30
CA ARG A 55 -3.10 -5.10 -9.71
C ARG A 55 -1.78 -5.00 -10.49
#